data_AF-A0A411KAT6-F1
#
_entry.id   AF-A0A411KAT6-F1
#
_cell.length_a   1.000
_cell.length_b   1.000
_cell.length_c   1.000
_cell.angle_alpha   90.00
_cell.angle_beta   90.00
_cell.angle_gamma   90.00
#
_symmetry.space_group_name_H-M   'P 1'
#
loop_
_entity.id
_entity.type
_entity.pdbx_description
1 polymer ?
#
loop_
_entity_poly.entity_id
_entity_poly.type
_entity_poly.pdbx_seq_one_letter_code
_entity_poly.pdbx_strand_id
1 'polypeptide(L)'
;ARWIDDGNNMVKVLKERGYNTDLQYAEDDIPNQLSQVENMVTKGAKALVIAAIDGTTLSDVLKQAKAKGITVIAYDRLIRGTPNVDYYATFDNFQVGVLQAES
;
A
#
# COMPACT_ATOMS: atom_id res chain seq x y z
N ALA A 1 -14.13 -9.57 5.79
CA ALA A 1 -13.82 -8.23 5.27
C ALA A 1 -12.35 -7.88 5.57
N ARG A 2 -11.40 -8.62 4.99
CA ARG A 2 -9.98 -8.59 5.39
C ARG A 2 -9.35 -7.21 5.27
N TRP A 3 -9.44 -6.58 4.10
CA TRP A 3 -8.84 -5.27 3.84
C TRP A 3 -9.44 -4.15 4.69
N ILE A 4 -10.71 -4.31 5.08
CA ILE A 4 -11.38 -3.38 5.99
C ILE A 4 -10.72 -3.44 7.37
N ASP A 5 -10.47 -4.64 7.87
CA ASP A 5 -9.79 -4.83 9.16
C ASP A 5 -8.33 -4.36 9.10
N ASP A 6 -7.60 -4.67 8.03
CA ASP A 6 -6.23 -4.18 7.80
C ASP A 6 -6.16 -2.64 7.85
N GLY A 7 -7.02 -1.96 7.09
CA GLY A 7 -7.08 -0.50 7.06
C GLY A 7 -7.46 0.10 8.41
N ASN A 8 -8.49 -0.45 9.06
CA ASN A 8 -8.96 0.03 10.37
C ASN A 8 -7.90 -0.14 11.47
N ASN A 9 -7.22 -1.29 11.50
CA ASN A 9 -6.16 -1.56 12.46
C ASN A 9 -4.97 -0.64 12.26
N MET A 10 -4.57 -0.41 11.01
CA MET A 10 -3.48 0.51 10.69
C MET A 10 -3.82 1.95 11.11
N VAL A 11 -5.02 2.43 10.80
CA VAL A 11 -5.49 3.75 11.23
C VAL A 11 -5.48 3.88 12.74
N LYS A 12 -5.99 2.87 13.46
CA LYS A 12 -5.99 2.86 14.92
C LYS A 12 -4.58 3.00 15.50
N VAL A 13 -3.66 2.11 15.11
CA VAL A 13 -2.30 2.07 15.67
C VAL A 13 -1.50 3.32 15.27
N LEU A 14 -1.66 3.82 14.05
CA LEU A 14 -0.98 5.06 13.63
C LEU A 14 -1.47 6.28 14.39
N LYS A 15 -2.78 6.40 14.63
CA LYS A 15 -3.35 7.48 15.43
C LYS A 15 -2.91 7.40 16.90
N GLU A 16 -2.88 6.21 17.50
CA GLU A 16 -2.35 5.98 18.85
C GLU A 16 -0.88 6.42 18.99
N ARG A 17 -0.12 6.34 17.89
CA ARG A 17 1.28 6.82 17.81
C ARG A 17 1.42 8.29 17.40
N GLY A 18 0.32 9.02 17.26
CA GLY A 18 0.31 10.46 16.97
C GLY A 18 0.39 10.81 15.48
N TYR A 19 0.19 9.86 14.56
CA TYR A 19 0.17 10.13 13.13
C TYR A 19 -1.25 10.44 12.62
N ASN A 20 -1.33 11.36 11.65
CA ASN A 20 -2.54 11.55 10.85
C ASN A 20 -2.60 10.49 9.74
N THR A 21 -3.82 10.13 9.34
CA THR A 21 -4.07 9.05 8.36
C THR A 21 -5.13 9.47 7.35
N ASP A 22 -4.90 9.19 6.07
CA ASP A 22 -5.89 9.26 4.98
C ASP A 22 -6.06 7.83 4.42
N LEU A 23 -7.15 7.16 4.79
CA LEU A 23 -7.45 5.78 4.37
C LEU A 23 -8.48 5.83 3.25
N GLN A 24 -8.14 5.21 2.12
CA GLN A 24 -8.99 5.14 0.93
C GLN A 24 -9.10 3.69 0.47
N TYR A 25 -10.28 3.32 -0.06
CA TYR A 25 -10.50 2.04 -0.73
C TYR A 25 -10.82 2.30 -2.19
N ALA A 26 -10.23 1.50 -3.07
CA ALA A 26 -10.35 1.69 -4.51
C ALA A 26 -11.50 0.88 -5.13
N GLU A 27 -12.19 0.02 -4.36
CA GLU A 27 -13.32 -0.80 -4.83
C GLU A 27 -12.98 -1.64 -6.08
N ASP A 28 -11.78 -2.26 -6.08
CA ASP A 28 -11.20 -2.99 -7.22
C ASP A 28 -11.06 -2.20 -8.53
N ASP A 29 -11.19 -0.86 -8.49
CA ASP A 29 -10.98 0.03 -9.63
C ASP A 29 -9.53 0.57 -9.68
N ILE A 30 -8.77 0.10 -10.66
CA ILE A 30 -7.35 0.47 -10.85
C ILE A 30 -7.19 1.98 -11.09
N PRO A 31 -7.94 2.64 -12.00
CA PRO A 31 -7.85 4.10 -12.20
C PRO A 31 -8.12 4.92 -10.92
N ASN A 32 -9.08 4.49 -10.10
CA ASN A 32 -9.39 5.10 -8.82
C ASN A 32 -8.22 4.95 -7.84
N GLN A 33 -7.61 3.77 -7.72
CA GLN A 33 -6.42 3.58 -6.87
C GLN A 33 -5.27 4.50 -7.29
N LEU A 34 -5.00 4.59 -8.60
CA LEU A 34 -3.97 5.50 -9.12
C LEU A 34 -4.27 6.96 -8.73
N SER A 35 -5.49 7.41 -8.96
CA SER A 35 -5.94 8.77 -8.62
C SER A 35 -5.85 9.07 -7.11
N GLN A 36 -6.18 8.09 -6.27
CA GLN A 36 -6.05 8.20 -4.81
C GLN A 36 -4.59 8.40 -4.39
N VAL A 37 -3.67 7.62 -4.95
CA VAL A 37 -2.23 7.74 -4.66
C VAL A 37 -1.69 9.09 -5.15
N GLU A 38 -2.04 9.54 -6.35
CA GLU A 38 -1.68 10.86 -6.88
C GLU A 38 -2.14 11.99 -5.94
N ASN A 39 -3.37 11.89 -5.44
CA ASN A 39 -3.94 12.84 -4.49
C ASN A 39 -3.17 12.83 -3.16
N MET A 40 -2.80 11.66 -2.63
CA MET A 40 -1.99 11.56 -1.40
C MET A 40 -0.59 12.16 -1.57
N VAL A 41 0.05 11.93 -2.73
CA VAL A 41 1.35 12.53 -3.09
C VAL A 41 1.22 14.05 -3.23
N THR A 42 0.10 14.55 -3.75
CA THR A 42 -0.17 15.98 -3.91
C THR A 42 -0.43 16.64 -2.55
N LYS A 43 -1.20 15.99 -1.67
CA LYS A 43 -1.44 16.42 -0.28
C LYS A 43 -0.19 16.40 0.61
N GLY A 44 0.91 15.81 0.13
CA GLY A 44 2.20 15.79 0.83
C GLY A 44 2.28 14.76 1.95
N ALA A 45 1.63 13.59 1.76
CA ALA A 45 1.81 12.44 2.64
C ALA A 45 3.30 12.14 2.87
N LYS A 46 3.68 11.75 4.09
CA LYS A 46 5.09 11.46 4.42
C LYS A 46 5.47 10.00 4.16
N ALA A 47 4.49 9.12 4.21
CA ALA A 47 4.61 7.73 3.81
C ALA A 47 3.33 7.31 3.07
N LEU A 48 3.49 6.35 2.15
CA LEU A 48 2.40 5.66 1.47
C LEU A 48 2.47 4.18 1.84
N VAL A 49 1.36 3.64 2.32
CA VAL A 49 1.20 2.20 2.56
C VAL A 49 0.14 1.69 1.59
N ILE A 50 0.54 0.80 0.66
CA ILE A 50 -0.28 0.48 -0.51
C ILE A 50 -0.43 -1.04 -0.64
N ALA A 51 -1.68 -1.51 -0.54
CA ALA A 51 -2.09 -2.82 -1.00
C ALA A 51 -2.61 -2.68 -2.45
N ALA A 52 -1.73 -2.90 -3.43
CA ALA A 52 -2.05 -2.61 -4.83
C ALA A 52 -3.05 -3.62 -5.42
N ILE A 53 -4.01 -3.12 -6.22
CA ILE A 53 -4.85 -3.95 -7.09
C ILE A 53 -3.97 -4.48 -8.23
N ASP A 54 -3.37 -3.55 -8.99
CA ASP A 54 -2.30 -3.82 -9.96
C ASP A 54 -1.13 -2.85 -9.74
N GLY A 55 -0.06 -3.35 -9.10
CA GLY A 55 1.10 -2.54 -8.77
C GLY A 55 1.90 -2.02 -9.98
N THR A 56 1.75 -2.62 -11.17
CA THR A 56 2.53 -2.20 -12.35
C THR A 56 2.13 -0.81 -12.85
N THR A 57 0.88 -0.43 -12.60
CA THR A 57 0.28 0.87 -12.98
C THR A 57 0.76 2.04 -12.12
N LEU A 58 1.40 1.78 -10.98
CA LEU A 58 1.81 2.82 -10.03
C LEU A 58 3.22 3.38 -10.28
N SER A 59 3.93 2.88 -11.29
CA SER A 59 5.36 3.16 -11.48
C SER A 59 5.71 4.67 -11.53
N ASP A 60 4.95 5.45 -12.30
CA ASP A 60 5.20 6.89 -12.46
C ASP A 60 4.82 7.70 -11.22
N VAL A 61 3.69 7.41 -10.59
CA VAL A 61 3.28 8.12 -9.36
C VAL A 61 4.24 7.82 -8.20
N LEU A 62 4.77 6.60 -8.11
CA LEU A 62 5.77 6.26 -7.09
C LEU A 62 7.12 6.92 -7.35
N LYS A 63 7.51 7.12 -8.61
CA LYS A 63 8.68 7.93 -8.95
C LYS A 63 8.50 9.38 -8.46
N GLN A 64 7.33 9.97 -8.62
CA GLN A 64 7.02 11.31 -8.10
C GLN A 64 7.04 11.34 -6.57
N ALA A 65 6.47 10.32 -5.91
CA ALA A 65 6.49 10.18 -4.46
C ALA A 65 7.93 10.16 -3.93
N LYS A 66 8.81 9.35 -4.53
CA LYS A 66 10.24 9.28 -4.17
C LYS A 66 10.97 10.59 -4.39
N ALA A 67 10.70 11.30 -5.50
CA ALA A 67 11.28 12.62 -5.74
C ALA A 67 10.89 13.67 -4.67
N LYS A 68 9.74 13.49 -4.02
CA LYS A 68 9.28 14.31 -2.88
C LYS A 68 9.74 13.78 -1.51
N GLY A 69 10.57 12.74 -1.47
CA GLY A 69 11.05 12.12 -0.23
C GLY A 69 9.98 11.32 0.52
N ILE A 70 8.89 10.94 -0.15
CA ILE A 70 7.83 10.11 0.45
C ILE A 70 8.31 8.66 0.52
N THR A 71 8.20 8.04 1.69
CA THR A 71 8.52 6.62 1.87
C THR A 71 7.39 5.75 1.32
N VAL A 72 7.72 4.70 0.57
CA VAL A 72 6.72 3.79 -0.04
C VAL A 72 6.83 2.39 0.56
N ILE A 73 5.74 1.91 1.15
CA ILE A 73 5.63 0.57 1.73
C ILE A 73 4.59 -0.22 0.93
N ALA A 74 5.02 -1.29 0.27
CA ALA A 74 4.11 -2.29 -0.29
C ALA A 74 3.54 -3.13 0.86
N TYR A 75 2.21 -3.22 0.96
CA TYR A 75 1.51 -3.95 2.02
C TYR A 75 0.79 -5.15 1.45
N ASP A 76 1.10 -6.33 1.97
CA ASP A 76 0.64 -7.67 1.58
C ASP A 76 0.99 -8.09 0.16
N ARG A 77 0.72 -7.25 -0.84
CA ARG A 77 0.97 -7.49 -2.26
C ARG A 77 2.17 -6.68 -2.73
N LEU A 78 3.15 -7.38 -3.31
CA LEU A 78 4.35 -6.74 -3.85
C LEU A 78 4.01 -5.86 -5.05
N ILE A 79 4.44 -4.59 -5.02
CA ILE A 79 4.40 -3.68 -6.16
C ILE A 79 5.58 -3.98 -7.07
N ARG A 80 5.33 -4.27 -8.35
CA ARG A 80 6.33 -4.71 -9.33
C ARG A 80 6.56 -3.66 -10.41
N GLY A 81 7.68 -3.78 -11.13
CA GLY A 81 7.98 -2.94 -12.30
C GLY A 81 8.57 -1.57 -11.96
N THR A 82 8.87 -1.31 -10.69
CA THR A 82 9.43 -0.03 -10.24
C THR A 82 10.44 -0.26 -9.10
N PRO A 83 11.56 0.50 -9.06
CA PRO A 83 12.48 0.48 -7.92
C PRO A 83 12.00 1.36 -6.76
N ASN A 84 10.88 2.08 -6.94
CA ASN A 84 10.39 3.12 -6.03
C ASN A 84 9.57 2.55 -4.86
N VAL A 85 10.02 1.42 -4.29
CA VAL A 85 9.43 0.75 -3.12
C VAL A 85 10.53 0.59 -2.08
N ASP A 86 10.32 1.14 -0.89
CA ASP A 86 11.33 1.13 0.18
C ASP A 86 11.26 -0.15 1.03
N TYR A 87 10.04 -0.60 1.33
CA TYR A 87 9.81 -1.76 2.18
C TYR A 87 8.64 -2.59 1.67
N TYR A 88 8.64 -3.88 2.02
CA TYR A 88 7.55 -4.80 1.77
C TYR A 88 7.17 -5.50 3.07
N ALA A 89 5.94 -5.31 3.53
CA ALA A 89 5.39 -5.96 4.71
C ALA A 89 4.30 -6.93 4.28
N THR A 90 4.50 -8.23 4.52
CA THR A 90 3.61 -9.29 4.07
C THR A 90 3.69 -10.50 5.00
N PHE A 91 2.83 -11.48 4.76
CA PHE A 91 2.95 -12.83 5.33
C PHE A 91 3.94 -13.66 4.50
N ASP A 92 4.36 -14.81 5.04
CA ASP A 92 5.09 -15.80 4.25
C ASP A 92 4.13 -16.47 3.27
N ASN A 93 4.01 -15.87 2.08
CA ASN A 93 3.12 -16.33 1.02
C ASN A 93 3.45 -17.74 0.53
N PHE A 94 4.73 -18.16 0.62
CA PHE A 94 5.12 -19.52 0.26
C PHE A 94 4.61 -20.52 1.30
N GLN A 95 4.81 -20.22 2.58
CA GLN A 95 4.33 -21.07 3.67
C GLN A 95 2.80 -21.19 3.68
N VAL A 96 2.05 -20.15 3.31
CA VAL A 96 0.60 -20.25 3.12
C VAL A 96 0.25 -21.35 2.11
N GLY A 97 0.95 -21.41 0.98
CA GLY A 97 0.75 -22.44 -0.04
C GLY A 97 1.08 -23.85 0.47
N VAL A 98 2.13 -24.00 1.28
CA VAL A 98 2.49 -25.29 1.92
C VAL A 98 1.36 -25.76 2.85
N LEU A 99 0.90 -24.89 3.75
CA LEU A 99 -0.15 -25.24 4.73
C LEU A 99 -1.49 -25.58 4.05
N GLN A 100 -1.81 -24.91 2.94
CA GLN A 100 -3.01 -25.21 2.16
C GLN A 100 -2.95 -26.59 1.49
N ALA A 101 -1.75 -27.05 1.08
CA ALA A 101 -1.58 -28.36 0.48
C ALA A 101 -1.62 -29.51 1.51
N GLU A 102 -1.30 -29.22 2.77
CA GLU A 102 -1.35 -30.17 3.89
C GLU A 102 -2.75 -30.33 4.50
N SER A 103 -3.73 -29.49 4.10
CA SER A 103 -5.10 -29.47 4.63
C SER A 103 -6.08 -30.35 3.87
#